data_AF-A0A819X818-F1
#
_entry.id   AF-A0A819X818-F1
#
_cell.length_a   1.000
_cell.length_b   1.000
_cell.length_c   1.000
_cell.angle_alpha   90.00
_cell.angle_beta   90.00
_cell.angle_gamma   90.00
#
_symmetry.space_group_name_H-M   'P 1'
#
loop_
_entity.id
_entity.type
_entity.pdbx_description
1 polymer ?
#
loop_
_entity_poly.entity_id
_entity_poly.type
_entity_poly.pdbx_seq_one_letter_code
_entity_poly.pdbx_strand_id
1 'polypeptide(L)'
;MELLNENISNENKQLIIDFIWNILQINPDDSLITPYNDQLLTYLTRVSSSMIESNNSITLSTKEFDILLILSGKQLKNDKIEQLCTIFFRLLRQNILSKKKKKLSNKTSNQNLNISILKVLQNLLINIKDLIEKYLQLLSILFYKIIQRDQRIELINLFQIFINQSTQTKLRTIWYLKQLIELNSWNTEAIDEADYERRLNSYKDLAKELVNVQDSDKDKDEYLCLFYHCLYELHYSVNDLSLREYASQCIQLFLKQIPSYQTFFLTEIRTILKQPAISINIRHEFIRHLAFITDINNDNEDLNDLKRLRNYNDIEIDFFHNITHVQNHRRLRALKRFKLTHDQQLFHVTTINNYLLPIVCSFINDVINDETQDINDEIVFVCLTTLCQTLSWLKYNQLFVSYFRQLTTTKRTLNLSQKRCLTKTISAIIDAFHFQLDYDENKAESERISRAIQKHLLPMILDLLSQNSFSIDGLTTTGIATKNASIDDQRQQAILLTVTCSLIATELIVIFPHDFIEQHISTILLHLITLLR
;
A
#
# COMPACT_ATOMS: atom_id res chain seq x y z
N MET A 1 19.69 41.36 4.09
CA MET A 1 19.13 40.53 5.17
C MET A 1 17.75 41.01 5.63
N GLU A 2 17.56 42.30 5.93
CA GLU A 2 16.23 42.90 6.19
C GLU A 2 15.22 42.61 5.04
N LEU A 3 15.72 42.64 3.80
CA LEU A 3 15.00 42.30 2.58
C LEU A 3 14.38 40.88 2.57
N LEU A 4 14.94 39.89 3.27
CA LEU A 4 14.36 38.53 3.33
C LEU A 4 13.09 38.46 4.20
N ASN A 5 12.90 39.45 5.08
CA ASN A 5 11.74 39.56 5.96
C ASN A 5 10.62 40.44 5.39
N GLU A 6 10.89 41.21 4.33
CA GLU A 6 9.94 42.10 3.65
C GLU A 6 9.19 41.42 2.48
N ASN A 7 8.10 42.07 2.02
CA ASN A 7 7.30 41.66 0.86
C ASN A 7 8.04 41.94 -0.46
N ILE A 8 9.16 41.26 -0.66
CA ILE A 8 9.96 41.35 -1.89
C ILE A 8 9.57 40.24 -2.87
N SER A 9 9.68 40.54 -4.17
CA SER A 9 9.55 39.57 -5.26
C SER A 9 10.43 38.32 -5.04
N ASN A 10 9.94 37.17 -5.48
CA ASN A 10 10.62 35.89 -5.32
C ASN A 10 11.99 35.84 -6.04
N GLU A 11 12.14 36.57 -7.15
CA GLU A 11 13.41 36.66 -7.90
C GLU A 11 14.52 37.33 -7.10
N ASN A 12 14.23 38.44 -6.44
CA ASN A 12 15.20 39.13 -5.59
C ASN A 12 15.58 38.28 -4.36
N LYS A 13 14.64 37.51 -3.82
CA LYS A 13 14.94 36.54 -2.74
C LYS A 13 15.90 35.46 -3.23
N GLN A 14 15.68 34.91 -4.41
CA GLN A 14 16.59 33.93 -5.00
C GLN A 14 18.00 34.50 -5.22
N LEU A 15 18.12 35.72 -5.75
CA LEU A 15 19.45 36.35 -5.94
C LEU A 15 20.21 36.53 -4.62
N ILE A 16 19.50 36.91 -3.54
CA ILE A 16 20.08 37.04 -2.20
C ILE A 16 20.56 35.67 -1.68
N ILE A 17 19.72 34.64 -1.79
CA ILE A 17 20.07 33.26 -1.41
C ILE A 17 21.27 32.75 -2.20
N ASP A 18 21.30 33.01 -3.51
CA ASP A 18 22.39 32.61 -4.40
C ASP A 18 23.71 33.26 -3.98
N PHE A 19 23.68 34.56 -3.68
CA PHE A 19 24.84 35.29 -3.19
C PHE A 19 25.34 34.73 -1.84
N ILE A 20 24.44 34.49 -0.89
CA ILE A 20 24.78 33.93 0.42
C ILE A 20 25.38 32.53 0.26
N TRP A 21 24.75 31.69 -0.56
CA TRP A 21 25.22 30.34 -0.82
C TRP A 21 26.63 30.33 -1.43
N ASN A 22 26.90 31.17 -2.43
CA ASN A 22 28.21 31.25 -3.06
C ASN A 22 29.32 31.62 -2.06
N ILE A 23 29.03 32.46 -1.07
CA ILE A 23 29.98 32.79 0.00
C ILE A 23 30.17 31.61 0.95
N LEU A 24 29.08 31.07 1.49
CA LEU A 24 29.12 29.99 2.49
C LEU A 24 29.69 28.68 1.94
N GLN A 25 29.53 28.40 0.65
CA GLN A 25 30.12 27.24 -0.02
C GLN A 25 31.66 27.32 -0.04
N ILE A 26 32.23 28.53 -0.15
CA ILE A 26 33.68 28.75 -0.15
C ILE A 26 34.23 28.79 1.28
N ASN A 27 33.55 29.54 2.16
CA ASN A 27 33.94 29.68 3.55
C ASN A 27 32.70 29.65 4.47
N PRO A 28 32.45 28.54 5.18
CA PRO A 28 31.32 28.40 6.09
C PRO A 28 31.32 29.42 7.24
N ASP A 29 32.50 29.91 7.63
CA ASP A 29 32.71 30.85 8.74
C ASP A 29 33.08 32.26 8.26
N ASP A 30 32.62 32.63 7.05
CA ASP A 30 32.88 33.95 6.49
C ASP A 30 32.37 35.07 7.42
N SER A 31 33.25 36.02 7.70
CA SER A 31 32.98 37.17 8.58
C SER A 31 31.85 38.07 8.07
N LEU A 32 31.55 38.07 6.78
CA LEU A 32 30.47 38.85 6.17
C LEU A 32 29.09 38.28 6.50
N ILE A 33 28.97 36.95 6.57
CA ILE A 33 27.68 36.26 6.79
C ILE A 33 27.43 36.01 8.27
N THR A 34 28.49 35.74 9.05
CA THR A 34 28.40 35.33 10.46
C THR A 34 27.51 36.21 11.35
N PRO A 35 27.53 37.55 11.25
CA PRO A 35 26.65 38.43 12.02
C PRO A 35 25.15 38.21 11.75
N TYR A 36 24.80 37.59 10.62
CA TYR A 36 23.44 37.42 10.16
C TYR A 36 22.92 35.97 10.28
N ASN A 37 23.69 35.06 10.88
CA ASN A 37 23.30 33.65 11.05
C ASN A 37 21.92 33.50 11.72
N ASP A 38 21.65 34.26 12.79
CA ASP A 38 20.37 34.19 13.51
C ASP A 38 19.18 34.66 12.65
N GLN A 39 19.39 35.69 11.82
CA GLN A 39 18.37 36.19 10.90
C GLN A 39 18.10 35.19 9.77
N LEU A 40 19.16 34.61 9.19
CA LEU A 40 19.04 33.55 8.19
C LEU A 40 18.31 32.34 8.76
N LEU A 41 18.68 31.89 9.96
CA LEU A 41 18.05 30.76 10.61
C LEU A 41 16.58 31.05 10.90
N THR A 42 16.24 32.27 11.35
CA THR A 42 14.85 32.68 11.58
C THR A 42 14.03 32.67 10.29
N TYR A 43 14.59 33.17 9.19
CA TYR A 43 13.97 33.10 7.86
C TYR A 43 13.70 31.65 7.45
N LEU A 44 14.72 30.79 7.49
CA LEU A 44 14.62 29.38 7.11
C LEU A 44 13.67 28.61 8.02
N THR A 45 13.62 28.94 9.32
CA THR A 45 12.65 28.39 10.28
C THR A 45 11.24 28.76 9.86
N ARG A 46 10.99 30.04 9.53
CA ARG A 46 9.66 30.52 9.11
C ARG A 46 9.20 29.84 7.82
N VAL A 47 10.08 29.71 6.83
CA VAL A 47 9.78 29.00 5.57
C VAL A 47 9.51 27.51 5.85
N SER A 48 10.29 26.87 6.72
CA SER A 48 10.10 25.47 7.10
C SER A 48 8.76 25.26 7.82
N SER A 49 8.39 26.14 8.74
CA SER A 49 7.09 26.11 9.42
C SER A 49 5.94 26.33 8.44
N SER A 50 6.06 27.24 7.48
CA SER A 50 5.01 27.48 6.50
C SER A 50 4.81 26.30 5.53
N MET A 51 5.80 25.43 5.32
CA MET A 51 5.60 24.16 4.59
C MET A 51 4.70 23.18 5.34
N ILE A 52 4.68 23.25 6.68
CA ILE A 52 3.80 22.42 7.49
C ILE A 52 2.35 22.86 7.29
N GLU A 53 2.10 24.17 7.27
CA GLU A 53 0.78 24.80 7.18
C GLU A 53 0.23 24.85 5.75
N SER A 54 1.07 25.18 4.77
CA SER A 54 0.69 25.33 3.38
C SER A 54 0.82 24.02 2.61
N ASN A 55 -0.31 23.50 2.12
CA ASN A 55 -0.39 22.24 1.39
C ASN A 55 0.13 22.35 -0.07
N ASN A 56 1.43 22.65 -0.25
CA ASN A 56 2.27 22.45 -1.46
C ASN A 56 2.77 23.68 -2.26
N SER A 57 2.57 24.94 -1.87
CA SER A 57 3.07 26.08 -2.66
C SER A 57 4.46 26.58 -2.25
N ILE A 58 4.90 26.27 -1.04
CA ILE A 58 6.17 26.75 -0.49
C ILE A 58 7.11 25.56 -0.34
N THR A 59 8.30 25.66 -0.95
CA THR A 59 9.39 24.68 -0.83
C THR A 59 10.70 25.45 -0.70
N LEU A 60 11.60 24.96 0.14
CA LEU A 60 12.98 25.43 0.18
C LEU A 60 13.66 24.95 -1.09
N SER A 61 14.39 25.84 -1.74
CA SER A 61 15.33 25.52 -2.79
C SER A 61 16.49 24.69 -2.25
N THR A 62 17.23 24.02 -3.15
CA THR A 62 18.41 23.23 -2.76
C THR A 62 19.44 24.05 -2.00
N LYS A 63 19.72 25.28 -2.47
CA LYS A 63 20.67 26.20 -1.83
C LYS A 63 20.20 26.63 -0.45
N GLU A 64 18.90 26.87 -0.23
CA GLU A 64 18.39 27.17 1.11
C GLU A 64 18.54 25.99 2.07
N PHE A 65 18.42 24.75 1.59
CA PHE A 65 18.75 23.56 2.38
C PHE A 65 20.23 23.47 2.69
N ASP A 66 21.10 23.76 1.73
CA ASP A 66 22.53 23.68 1.95
C ASP A 66 23.01 24.77 2.93
N ILE A 67 22.46 25.98 2.85
CA ILE A 67 22.66 27.05 3.85
C ILE A 67 22.17 26.58 5.22
N LEU A 68 20.97 26.01 5.29
CA LEU A 68 20.41 25.47 6.54
C LEU A 68 21.32 24.38 7.14
N LEU A 69 21.87 23.51 6.29
CA LEU A 69 22.78 22.46 6.70
C LEU A 69 24.06 23.04 7.32
N ILE A 70 24.66 24.06 6.69
CA ILE A 70 25.81 24.78 7.25
C ILE A 70 25.46 25.44 8.59
N LEU A 71 24.35 26.17 8.65
CA LEU A 71 23.92 26.87 9.87
C LEU A 71 23.58 25.91 11.02
N SER A 72 23.03 24.74 10.71
CA SER A 72 22.70 23.71 11.71
C SER A 72 23.93 23.12 12.40
N GLY A 73 25.09 23.16 11.75
CA GLY A 73 26.36 22.71 12.32
C GLY A 73 27.04 23.75 13.23
N LYS A 74 26.54 24.98 13.27
CA LYS A 74 27.08 26.04 14.13
C LYS A 74 26.56 25.90 15.56
N GLN A 75 27.25 26.55 16.51
CA GLN A 75 26.82 26.54 17.91
C GLN A 75 25.54 27.38 18.07
N LEU A 76 24.43 26.69 18.37
CA LEU A 76 23.11 27.28 18.57
C LEU A 76 22.67 27.18 20.03
N LYS A 77 21.78 28.07 20.47
CA LYS A 77 21.16 27.98 21.80
C LYS A 77 20.20 26.80 21.86
N ASN A 78 20.16 26.08 22.99
CA ASN A 78 19.33 24.89 23.18
C ASN A 78 17.85 25.11 22.80
N ASP A 79 17.22 26.20 23.26
CA ASP A 79 15.82 26.52 22.95
C ASP A 79 15.56 26.60 21.43
N LYS A 80 16.53 27.14 20.69
CA LYS A 80 16.45 27.26 19.24
C LYS A 80 16.58 25.90 18.56
N ILE A 81 17.48 25.06 19.06
CA ILE A 81 17.67 23.70 18.57
C ILE A 81 16.39 22.88 18.79
N GLU A 82 15.78 22.96 19.97
CA GLU A 82 14.52 22.25 20.25
C GLU A 82 13.37 22.69 19.34
N GLN A 83 13.25 24.01 19.08
CA GLN A 83 12.29 24.56 18.14
C GLN A 83 12.49 23.97 16.73
N LEU A 84 13.72 23.97 16.24
CA LEU A 84 14.07 23.44 14.91
C LEU A 84 13.82 21.94 14.82
N CYS A 85 14.23 21.16 15.83
CA CYS A 85 14.01 19.71 15.86
C CYS A 85 12.52 19.38 15.77
N THR A 86 11.68 20.09 16.52
CA THR A 86 10.23 19.91 16.48
C THR A 86 9.66 20.14 15.06
N ILE A 87 10.13 21.19 14.38
CA ILE A 87 9.73 21.51 13.01
C ILE A 87 10.21 20.43 12.03
N PHE A 88 11.50 20.07 12.07
CA PHE A 88 12.09 19.13 11.13
C PHE A 88 11.61 17.69 11.32
N PHE A 89 11.39 17.23 12.54
CA PHE A 89 10.75 15.93 12.77
C PHE A 89 9.33 15.90 12.22
N ARG A 90 8.55 16.97 12.41
CA ARG A 90 7.20 17.07 11.86
C ARG A 90 7.21 17.11 10.33
N LEU A 91 8.12 17.87 9.72
CA LEU A 91 8.31 17.92 8.27
C LEU A 91 8.71 16.57 7.69
N LEU A 92 9.69 15.89 8.30
CA LEU A 92 10.14 14.55 7.90
C LEU A 92 8.97 13.58 7.90
N ARG A 93 8.21 13.56 9.00
CA ARG A 93 7.04 12.68 9.15
C ARG A 93 5.94 13.02 8.14
N GLN A 94 5.64 14.30 7.93
CA GLN A 94 4.63 14.73 6.93
C GLN A 94 5.05 14.33 5.51
N ASN A 95 6.32 14.52 5.15
CA ASN A 95 6.83 14.17 3.83
C ASN A 95 6.74 12.66 3.57
N ILE A 96 7.14 11.84 4.54
CA ILE A 96 7.15 10.38 4.42
C ILE A 96 5.75 9.77 4.49
N LEU A 97 4.88 10.26 5.39
CA LEU A 97 3.54 9.68 5.61
C LEU A 97 2.45 10.25 4.71
N SER A 98 2.72 11.32 3.94
CA SER A 98 1.69 11.92 3.09
C SER A 98 1.21 10.93 2.00
N LYS A 99 -0.08 10.58 2.05
CA LYS A 99 -0.73 9.67 1.07
C LYS A 99 -0.93 10.28 -0.33
N LYS A 100 -0.49 11.54 -0.55
CA LYS A 100 -0.68 12.21 -1.85
C LYS A 100 0.26 11.56 -2.87
N LYS A 101 -0.31 10.92 -3.90
CA LYS A 101 0.42 10.44 -5.09
C LYS A 101 1.09 11.64 -5.79
N LYS A 102 2.27 12.06 -5.32
CA LYS A 102 3.07 13.09 -6.00
C LYS A 102 3.57 12.49 -7.32
N LYS A 103 3.39 13.23 -8.42
CA LYS A 103 3.84 12.86 -9.78
C LYS A 103 5.30 12.39 -9.76
N LEU A 104 5.65 11.45 -10.64
CA LEU A 104 6.98 10.84 -10.75
C LEU A 104 8.13 11.87 -10.82
N SER A 105 7.88 13.06 -11.40
CA SER A 105 8.84 14.16 -11.51
C SER A 105 9.33 14.73 -10.18
N ASN A 106 8.55 14.57 -9.09
CA ASN A 106 8.89 15.12 -7.77
C ASN A 106 9.42 14.03 -6.82
N LYS A 107 9.70 12.82 -7.31
CA LYS A 107 10.22 11.75 -6.45
C LYS A 107 11.66 12.02 -6.04
N THR A 108 12.56 12.26 -7.00
CA THR A 108 13.98 12.56 -6.71
C THR A 108 14.17 13.80 -5.84
N SER A 109 13.41 14.86 -6.07
CA SER A 109 13.47 16.08 -5.25
C SER A 109 13.04 15.84 -3.78
N ASN A 110 11.99 15.04 -3.54
CA ASN A 110 11.58 14.70 -2.17
C ASN A 110 12.56 13.74 -1.48
N GLN A 111 13.33 12.95 -2.23
CA GLN A 111 14.30 12.03 -1.66
C GLN A 111 15.50 12.79 -1.11
N ASN A 112 16.04 13.70 -1.93
CA ASN A 112 17.11 14.61 -1.50
C ASN A 112 16.65 15.47 -0.31
N LEU A 113 15.39 15.92 -0.32
CA LEU A 113 14.79 16.65 0.81
C LEU A 113 14.84 15.86 2.13
N ASN A 114 14.43 14.60 2.13
CA ASN A 114 14.43 13.79 3.36
C ASN A 114 15.86 13.55 3.88
N ILE A 115 16.82 13.30 2.98
CA ILE A 115 18.24 13.18 3.31
C ILE A 115 18.75 14.47 3.96
N SER A 116 18.48 15.63 3.35
CA SER A 116 18.88 16.93 3.91
C SER A 116 18.26 17.18 5.28
N ILE A 117 16.97 16.86 5.48
CA ILE A 117 16.31 17.00 6.79
C ILE A 117 16.96 16.10 7.84
N LEU A 118 17.27 14.84 7.49
CA LEU A 118 17.95 13.91 8.40
C LEU A 118 19.34 14.42 8.79
N LYS A 119 20.13 14.96 7.84
CA LYS A 119 21.45 15.54 8.12
C LYS A 119 21.37 16.80 8.98
N VAL A 120 20.39 17.67 8.73
CA VAL A 120 20.13 18.83 9.60
C VAL A 120 19.80 18.37 11.02
N LEU A 121 18.92 17.37 11.17
CA LEU A 121 18.61 16.80 12.49
C LEU A 121 19.84 16.19 13.16
N GLN A 122 20.70 15.49 12.41
CA GLN A 122 21.96 14.96 12.93
C GLN A 122 22.82 16.09 13.52
N ASN A 123 23.07 17.16 12.77
CA ASN A 123 23.87 18.31 13.23
C ASN A 123 23.29 18.96 14.50
N LEU A 124 21.97 19.17 14.52
CA LEU A 124 21.28 19.80 15.64
C LEU A 124 21.35 18.96 16.91
N LEU A 125 21.29 17.62 16.80
CA LEU A 125 21.13 16.73 17.94
C LEU A 125 22.45 16.26 18.57
N ILE A 126 23.61 16.53 17.95
CA ILE A 126 24.93 16.12 18.48
C ILE A 126 25.17 16.62 19.92
N ASN A 127 24.59 17.76 20.31
CA ASN A 127 24.82 18.34 21.64
C ASN A 127 23.60 18.28 22.57
N ILE A 128 22.53 17.59 22.17
CA ILE A 128 21.32 17.44 22.99
C ILE A 128 21.29 16.05 23.63
N LYS A 129 20.99 16.01 24.93
CA LYS A 129 20.83 14.76 25.70
C LYS A 129 19.37 14.29 25.72
N ASP A 130 19.18 13.04 26.15
CA ASP A 130 17.86 12.45 26.44
C ASP A 130 16.89 12.44 25.24
N LEU A 131 17.45 12.24 24.05
CA LEU A 131 16.75 12.22 22.76
C LEU A 131 15.76 11.08 22.61
N ILE A 132 16.08 9.93 23.21
CA ILE A 132 15.35 8.68 23.04
C ILE A 132 13.92 8.81 23.56
N GLU A 133 13.75 9.27 24.80
CA GLU A 133 12.43 9.42 25.43
C GLU A 133 11.54 10.43 24.71
N LYS A 134 12.13 11.44 24.06
CA LYS A 134 11.40 12.52 23.39
C LYS A 134 10.97 12.16 21.96
N TYR A 135 11.79 11.41 21.23
CA TYR A 135 11.63 11.28 19.77
C TYR A 135 11.47 9.85 19.26
N LEU A 136 11.79 8.82 20.04
CA LEU A 136 11.83 7.44 19.53
C LEU A 136 10.46 6.98 19.00
N GLN A 137 9.38 7.19 19.77
CA GLN A 137 8.02 6.86 19.33
C GLN A 137 7.65 7.52 17.99
N LEU A 138 7.97 8.80 17.84
CA LEU A 138 7.62 9.61 16.66
C LEU A 138 8.32 9.11 15.39
N LEU A 139 9.50 8.50 15.55
CA LEU A 139 10.34 8.02 14.46
C LEU A 139 10.12 6.54 14.14
N SER A 140 9.50 5.77 15.04
CA SER A 140 9.30 4.32 14.89
C SER A 140 8.71 3.92 13.52
N ILE A 141 7.63 4.57 13.08
CA ILE A 141 6.96 4.29 11.80
C ILE A 141 7.86 4.53 10.58
N LEU A 142 8.91 5.34 10.70
CA LEU A 142 9.82 5.63 9.60
C LEU A 142 10.64 4.39 9.20
N PHE A 143 10.89 3.46 10.12
CA PHE A 143 11.56 2.19 9.81
C PHE A 143 10.75 1.31 8.86
N TYR A 144 9.42 1.46 8.84
CA TYR A 144 8.57 0.79 7.86
C TYR A 144 8.44 1.57 6.55
N LYS A 145 8.35 2.90 6.62
CA LYS A 145 8.00 3.75 5.47
C LYS A 145 9.17 4.26 4.64
N ILE A 146 10.38 4.36 5.20
CA ILE A 146 11.58 4.72 4.45
C ILE A 146 12.11 3.48 3.74
N ILE A 147 11.91 3.42 2.43
CA ILE A 147 12.33 2.27 1.61
C ILE A 147 13.75 2.46 1.05
N GLN A 148 14.11 3.70 0.74
CA GLN A 148 15.34 4.00 0.01
C GLN A 148 16.59 3.86 0.87
N ARG A 149 17.61 3.20 0.32
CA ARG A 149 18.90 2.95 0.98
C ARG A 149 19.50 4.21 1.60
N ASP A 150 19.71 5.26 0.83
CA ASP A 150 20.41 6.45 1.32
C ASP A 150 19.67 7.13 2.48
N GLN A 151 18.34 7.22 2.39
CA GLN A 151 17.52 7.74 3.49
C GLN A 151 17.58 6.84 4.73
N ARG A 152 17.64 5.51 4.56
CA ARG A 152 17.80 4.58 5.68
C ARG A 152 19.17 4.74 6.32
N ILE A 153 20.25 4.89 5.53
CA ILE A 153 21.60 5.16 6.06
C ILE A 153 21.58 6.41 6.94
N GLU A 154 20.98 7.51 6.48
CA GLU A 154 20.89 8.73 7.28
C GLU A 154 19.98 8.61 8.50
N LEU A 155 18.93 7.79 8.44
CA LEU A 155 18.11 7.47 9.62
C LEU A 155 18.93 6.68 10.65
N ILE A 156 19.76 5.75 10.22
CA ILE A 156 20.63 4.97 11.10
C ILE A 156 21.72 5.85 11.71
N ASN A 157 22.32 6.77 10.95
CA ASN A 157 23.26 7.75 11.48
C ASN A 157 22.61 8.63 12.57
N LEU A 158 21.37 9.06 12.37
CA LEU A 158 20.60 9.79 13.39
C LEU A 158 20.42 8.97 14.67
N PHE A 159 20.13 7.67 14.54
CA PHE A 159 19.99 6.77 15.69
C PHE A 159 21.31 6.46 16.39
N GLN A 160 22.43 6.45 15.65
CA GLN A 160 23.76 6.37 16.24
C GLN A 160 24.03 7.59 17.14
N ILE A 161 23.58 8.79 16.74
CA ILE A 161 23.65 10.00 17.58
C ILE A 161 22.80 9.83 18.85
N PHE A 162 21.59 9.26 18.73
CA PHE A 162 20.73 9.02 19.90
C PHE A 162 21.43 8.13 20.94
N ILE A 163 22.13 7.09 20.47
CA ILE A 163 22.92 6.21 21.34
C ILE A 163 24.10 6.97 21.95
N ASN A 164 24.85 7.72 21.15
CA ASN A 164 26.04 8.45 21.63
C ASN A 164 25.69 9.52 22.67
N GLN A 165 24.52 10.14 22.55
CA GLN A 165 24.03 11.17 23.49
C GLN A 165 23.21 10.61 24.66
N SER A 166 23.01 9.29 24.71
CA SER A 166 22.33 8.64 25.83
C SER A 166 23.25 8.55 27.05
N THR A 167 22.87 9.23 28.14
CA THR A 167 23.65 9.21 29.40
C THR A 167 22.92 8.51 30.54
N GLN A 168 21.59 8.63 30.59
CA GLN A 168 20.74 8.05 31.63
C GLN A 168 19.84 6.90 31.11
N THR A 169 19.88 6.63 29.81
CA THR A 169 19.04 5.60 29.20
C THR A 169 19.45 4.20 29.64
N LYS A 170 18.44 3.34 29.89
CA LYS A 170 18.65 1.94 30.27
C LYS A 170 19.51 1.23 29.23
N LEU A 171 20.52 0.48 29.68
CA LEU A 171 21.43 -0.30 28.82
C LEU A 171 20.67 -1.22 27.85
N ARG A 172 19.54 -1.76 28.28
CA ARG A 172 18.70 -2.64 27.46
C ARG A 172 18.10 -1.90 26.25
N THR A 173 17.62 -0.68 26.44
CA THR A 173 17.11 0.16 25.33
C THR A 173 18.23 0.47 24.35
N ILE A 174 19.42 0.83 24.85
CA ILE A 174 20.61 1.05 24.01
C ILE A 174 20.95 -0.21 23.20
N TRP A 175 20.87 -1.39 23.81
CA TRP A 175 21.11 -2.66 23.12
C TRP A 175 20.14 -2.88 21.95
N TYR A 176 18.83 -2.66 22.16
CA TYR A 176 17.83 -2.79 21.08
C TYR A 176 18.06 -1.79 19.94
N LEU A 177 18.45 -0.55 20.26
CA LEU A 177 18.80 0.44 19.24
C LEU A 177 20.07 0.03 18.48
N LYS A 178 21.06 -0.58 19.14
CA LYS A 178 22.23 -1.16 18.45
C LYS A 178 21.81 -2.29 17.52
N GLN A 179 20.92 -3.19 17.94
CA GLN A 179 20.40 -4.24 17.05
C GLN A 179 19.76 -3.64 15.81
N LEU A 180 19.00 -2.55 15.94
CA LEU A 180 18.41 -1.84 14.82
C LEU A 180 19.46 -1.28 13.85
N ILE A 181 20.61 -0.80 14.34
CA ILE A 181 21.74 -0.38 13.49
C ILE A 181 22.33 -1.59 12.77
N GLU A 182 22.60 -2.69 13.48
CA GLU A 182 23.13 -3.93 12.91
C GLU A 182 22.19 -4.52 11.85
N LEU A 183 20.86 -4.44 12.04
CA LEU A 183 19.86 -4.91 11.08
C LEU A 183 19.82 -4.09 9.78
N ASN A 184 20.43 -2.90 9.77
CA ASN A 184 20.48 -2.01 8.60
C ASN A 184 21.92 -1.85 8.06
N SER A 185 22.84 -2.73 8.45
CA SER A 185 24.23 -2.72 7.98
C SER A 185 24.35 -3.05 6.49
N TRP A 186 25.31 -2.44 5.82
CA TRP A 186 25.60 -2.66 4.40
C TRP A 186 27.03 -3.15 4.25
N ASN A 187 27.25 -4.01 3.26
CA ASN A 187 28.57 -4.54 2.96
C ASN A 187 29.47 -3.39 2.49
N THR A 188 30.67 -3.30 3.06
CA THR A 188 31.67 -2.28 2.71
C THR A 188 32.42 -2.63 1.41
N GLU A 189 32.46 -3.91 1.06
CA GLU A 189 33.19 -4.41 -0.11
C GLU A 189 32.30 -4.51 -1.36
N ALA A 190 31.01 -4.75 -1.17
CA ALA A 190 30.03 -4.88 -2.25
C ALA A 190 28.99 -3.74 -2.21
N ILE A 191 28.96 -2.95 -3.28
CA ILE A 191 28.03 -1.82 -3.42
C ILE A 191 26.60 -2.36 -3.47
N ASP A 192 25.71 -1.73 -2.71
CA ASP A 192 24.28 -2.04 -2.66
C ASP A 192 23.92 -3.46 -2.15
N GLU A 193 24.86 -4.16 -1.51
CA GLU A 193 24.60 -5.43 -0.84
C GLU A 193 24.48 -5.27 0.67
N ALA A 194 23.51 -5.97 1.26
CA ALA A 194 23.35 -6.03 2.71
C ALA A 194 24.56 -6.74 3.34
N ASP A 195 24.96 -6.32 4.53
CA ASP A 195 25.91 -7.10 5.34
C ASP A 195 25.14 -8.23 6.03
N TYR A 196 25.06 -9.35 5.32
CA TYR A 196 24.30 -10.53 5.72
C TYR A 196 24.74 -11.07 7.08
N GLU A 197 26.03 -11.14 7.35
CA GLU A 197 26.53 -11.71 8.59
C GLU A 197 26.05 -10.90 9.79
N ARG A 198 26.23 -9.57 9.75
CA ARG A 198 25.79 -8.68 10.83
C ARG A 198 24.29 -8.70 11.03
N ARG A 199 23.51 -8.63 9.94
CA ARG A 199 22.04 -8.65 10.01
C ARG A 199 21.52 -9.97 10.57
N LEU A 200 22.03 -11.10 10.10
CA LEU A 200 21.61 -12.43 10.55
C LEU A 200 21.96 -12.68 12.01
N ASN A 201 23.14 -12.25 12.47
CA ASN A 201 23.52 -12.35 13.87
C ASN A 201 22.61 -11.49 14.76
N SER A 202 22.32 -10.26 14.34
CA SER A 202 21.38 -9.38 15.04
C SER A 202 19.97 -9.97 15.13
N TYR A 203 19.46 -10.57 14.05
CA TYR A 203 18.18 -11.28 14.09
C TYR A 203 18.15 -12.44 15.08
N LYS A 204 19.21 -13.26 15.11
CA LYS A 204 19.31 -14.39 16.04
C LYS A 204 19.32 -13.93 17.49
N ASP A 205 20.05 -12.87 17.80
CA ASP A 205 20.13 -12.34 19.16
C ASP A 205 18.83 -11.64 19.57
N LEU A 206 18.21 -10.89 18.66
CA LEU A 206 16.89 -10.32 18.85
C LEU A 206 15.83 -11.40 19.12
N ALA A 207 15.82 -12.48 18.32
CA ALA A 207 14.87 -13.56 18.50
C ALA A 207 14.98 -14.20 19.89
N LYS A 208 16.19 -14.42 20.41
CA LYS A 208 16.40 -14.96 21.78
C LYS A 208 15.78 -14.06 22.84
N GLU A 209 15.98 -12.75 22.76
CA GLU A 209 15.43 -11.78 23.70
C GLU A 209 13.89 -11.69 23.63
N LEU A 210 13.32 -11.81 22.43
CA LEU A 210 11.88 -11.72 22.22
C LEU A 210 11.10 -12.97 22.68
N VAL A 211 11.76 -14.08 23.01
CA VAL A 211 11.05 -15.27 23.53
C VAL A 211 10.38 -14.98 24.87
N ASN A 212 11.00 -14.16 25.74
CA ASN A 212 10.55 -13.91 27.11
C ASN A 212 10.49 -12.40 27.42
N VAL A 213 9.65 -11.69 26.66
CA VAL A 213 9.38 -10.28 26.90
C VAL A 213 8.64 -10.12 28.24
N GLN A 214 9.17 -9.27 29.12
CA GLN A 214 8.52 -8.96 30.40
C GLN A 214 7.31 -8.05 30.17
N ASP A 215 6.29 -8.15 31.01
CA ASP A 215 5.07 -7.32 30.88
C ASP A 215 5.38 -5.82 30.89
N SER A 216 6.38 -5.39 31.68
CA SER A 216 6.84 -3.99 31.74
C SER A 216 7.48 -3.47 30.45
N ASP A 217 7.80 -4.35 29.50
CA ASP A 217 8.51 -4.00 28.27
C ASP A 217 7.61 -3.95 27.03
N LYS A 218 6.34 -4.38 27.13
CA LYS A 218 5.46 -4.56 25.97
C LYS A 218 5.13 -3.28 25.20
N ASP A 219 5.15 -2.12 25.87
CA ASP A 219 4.79 -0.82 25.28
C ASP A 219 6.00 0.08 25.01
N LYS A 220 7.20 -0.50 24.91
CA LYS A 220 8.43 0.26 24.70
C LYS A 220 8.62 0.67 23.25
N ASP A 221 9.03 1.92 23.03
CA ASP A 221 9.21 2.48 21.70
C ASP A 221 10.30 1.77 20.88
N GLU A 222 11.34 1.22 21.53
CA GLU A 222 12.37 0.45 20.84
C GLU A 222 11.82 -0.84 20.18
N TYR A 223 10.82 -1.47 20.79
CA TYR A 223 10.14 -2.63 20.22
C TYR A 223 9.32 -2.24 19.01
N LEU A 224 8.68 -1.08 19.07
CA LEU A 224 7.91 -0.57 17.96
C LEU A 224 8.82 -0.26 16.76
N CYS A 225 10.00 0.33 16.98
CA CYS A 225 11.02 0.53 15.94
C CYS A 225 11.46 -0.80 15.29
N LEU A 226 11.79 -1.80 16.10
CA LEU A 226 12.23 -3.12 15.62
C LEU A 226 11.12 -3.86 14.87
N PHE A 227 9.89 -3.80 15.39
CA PHE A 227 8.72 -4.38 14.74
C PHE A 227 8.49 -3.72 13.37
N TYR A 228 8.52 -2.39 13.27
CA TYR A 228 8.43 -1.69 11.99
C TYR A 228 9.57 -2.00 11.02
N HIS A 229 10.79 -2.21 11.52
CA HIS A 229 11.89 -2.69 10.70
C HIS A 229 11.60 -4.10 10.15
N CYS A 230 11.14 -5.03 10.98
CA CYS A 230 10.79 -6.37 10.52
C CYS A 230 9.66 -6.33 9.48
N LEU A 231 8.67 -5.43 9.63
CA LEU A 231 7.63 -5.21 8.62
C LEU A 231 8.17 -4.69 7.30
N TYR A 232 9.17 -3.82 7.35
CA TYR A 232 9.87 -3.37 6.16
C TYR A 232 10.54 -4.54 5.44
N GLU A 233 11.32 -5.36 6.15
CA GLU A 233 11.98 -6.52 5.56
C GLU A 233 10.96 -7.53 5.00
N LEU A 234 9.87 -7.79 5.73
CA LEU A 234 8.78 -8.66 5.28
C LEU A 234 8.17 -8.22 3.94
N HIS A 235 8.01 -6.91 3.75
CA HIS A 235 7.35 -6.33 2.59
C HIS A 235 8.29 -6.08 1.40
N TYR A 236 9.50 -5.58 1.64
CA TYR A 236 10.37 -5.05 0.58
C TYR A 236 11.51 -5.96 0.18
N SER A 237 11.93 -6.92 1.01
CA SER A 237 13.02 -7.85 0.72
C SER A 237 12.53 -9.05 -0.08
N VAL A 238 11.96 -8.79 -1.25
CA VAL A 238 11.30 -9.81 -2.09
C VAL A 238 12.30 -10.86 -2.58
N ASN A 239 13.51 -10.42 -2.93
CA ASN A 239 14.56 -11.26 -3.48
C ASN A 239 15.37 -11.98 -2.40
N ASP A 240 15.22 -11.59 -1.13
CA ASP A 240 15.99 -12.10 -0.02
C ASP A 240 15.14 -12.99 0.88
N LEU A 241 15.08 -14.27 0.54
CA LEU A 241 14.32 -15.24 1.33
C LEU A 241 14.84 -15.34 2.76
N SER A 242 16.16 -15.22 2.96
CA SER A 242 16.78 -15.41 4.27
C SER A 242 16.37 -14.31 5.23
N LEU A 243 16.60 -13.04 4.88
CA LEU A 243 16.25 -11.90 5.74
C LEU A 243 14.75 -11.84 6.01
N ARG A 244 13.93 -12.16 5.00
CA ARG A 244 12.48 -12.21 5.15
C ARG A 244 12.03 -13.30 6.13
N GLU A 245 12.66 -14.47 6.11
CA GLU A 245 12.36 -15.56 7.04
C GLU A 245 12.70 -15.16 8.50
N TYR A 246 13.86 -14.55 8.74
CA TYR A 246 14.21 -14.06 10.07
C TYR A 246 13.28 -12.94 10.55
N ALA A 247 12.95 -11.98 9.68
CA ALA A 247 11.99 -10.93 9.99
C ALA A 247 10.60 -11.51 10.33
N SER A 248 10.15 -12.52 9.58
CA SER A 248 8.91 -13.25 9.82
C SER A 248 8.91 -13.92 11.20
N GLN A 249 10.00 -14.59 11.58
CA GLN A 249 10.14 -15.20 12.91
C GLN A 249 10.05 -14.13 14.02
N CYS A 250 10.77 -13.02 13.89
CA CYS A 250 10.69 -11.92 14.86
C CYS A 250 9.28 -11.31 14.95
N ILE A 251 8.58 -11.14 13.82
CA ILE A 251 7.18 -10.68 13.81
C ILE A 251 6.29 -11.64 14.59
N GLN A 252 6.42 -12.95 14.40
CA GLN A 252 5.62 -13.93 15.16
C GLN A 252 5.89 -13.84 16.66
N LEU A 253 7.15 -13.65 17.08
CA LEU A 253 7.50 -13.45 18.47
C LEU A 253 6.89 -12.16 19.04
N PHE A 254 7.02 -11.03 18.33
CA PHE A 254 6.39 -9.77 18.72
C PHE A 254 4.87 -9.92 18.87
N LEU A 255 4.19 -10.54 17.91
CA LEU A 255 2.74 -10.74 17.93
C LEU A 255 2.30 -11.66 19.08
N LYS A 256 3.11 -12.66 19.42
CA LYS A 256 2.85 -13.57 20.54
C LYS A 256 3.00 -12.86 21.89
N GLN A 257 4.03 -12.03 22.03
CA GLN A 257 4.36 -11.38 23.30
C GLN A 257 3.60 -10.07 23.55
N ILE A 258 3.23 -9.35 22.49
CA ILE A 258 2.67 -8.00 22.55
C ILE A 258 1.33 -7.98 21.82
N PRO A 259 0.21 -8.26 22.53
CA PRO A 259 -1.12 -8.34 21.92
C PRO A 259 -1.56 -7.07 21.19
N SER A 260 -1.13 -5.88 21.65
CA SER A 260 -1.44 -4.60 21.02
C SER A 260 -0.94 -4.51 19.57
N TYR A 261 0.13 -5.23 19.22
CA TYR A 261 0.68 -5.26 17.87
C TYR A 261 -0.16 -6.10 16.90
N GLN A 262 -0.98 -7.03 17.42
CA GLN A 262 -1.88 -7.84 16.58
C GLN A 262 -2.90 -6.96 15.87
N THR A 263 -3.52 -6.00 16.56
CA THR A 263 -4.50 -5.06 15.97
C THR A 263 -3.87 -4.22 14.86
N PHE A 264 -2.66 -3.71 15.09
CA PHE A 264 -1.90 -2.99 14.09
C PHE A 264 -1.63 -3.89 12.87
N PHE A 265 -1.11 -5.10 13.10
CA PHE A 265 -0.72 -6.02 12.03
C PHE A 265 -1.91 -6.51 11.22
N LEU A 266 -3.07 -6.76 11.85
CA LEU A 266 -4.32 -7.09 11.15
C LEU A 266 -4.76 -5.96 10.23
N THR A 267 -4.57 -4.70 10.61
CA THR A 267 -4.85 -3.54 9.76
C THR A 267 -3.92 -3.53 8.54
N GLU A 268 -2.65 -3.87 8.72
CA GLU A 268 -1.71 -4.02 7.62
C GLU A 268 -2.07 -5.20 6.70
N ILE A 269 -2.39 -6.39 7.25
CA ILE A 269 -2.89 -7.54 6.47
C ILE A 269 -4.09 -7.12 5.61
N ARG A 270 -5.10 -6.50 6.20
CA ARG A 270 -6.30 -6.04 5.47
C ARG A 270 -5.95 -5.06 4.36
N THR A 271 -4.94 -4.21 4.57
CA THR A 271 -4.46 -3.26 3.56
C THR A 271 -3.75 -3.98 2.42
N ILE A 272 -2.85 -4.91 2.75
CA ILE A 272 -2.09 -5.71 1.79
C ILE A 272 -3.00 -6.58 0.93
N LEU A 273 -3.93 -7.31 1.53
CA LEU A 273 -4.85 -8.18 0.80
C LEU A 273 -5.71 -7.41 -0.22
N LYS A 274 -6.04 -6.13 0.07
CA LYS A 274 -6.84 -5.26 -0.80
C LYS A 274 -6.03 -4.58 -1.90
N GLN A 275 -4.69 -4.72 -1.93
CA GLN A 275 -3.86 -4.18 -2.99
C GLN A 275 -3.88 -5.13 -4.20
N PRO A 276 -4.37 -4.71 -5.38
CA PRO A 276 -4.49 -5.62 -6.52
C PRO A 276 -3.14 -6.00 -7.14
N ALA A 277 -2.12 -5.13 -7.03
CA ALA A 277 -0.81 -5.31 -7.65
C ALA A 277 0.28 -5.76 -6.67
N ILE A 278 -0.10 -6.30 -5.51
CA ILE A 278 0.86 -6.85 -4.56
C ILE A 278 1.35 -8.21 -5.04
N SER A 279 2.67 -8.43 -4.97
CA SER A 279 3.27 -9.72 -5.32
C SER A 279 2.63 -10.87 -4.55
N ILE A 280 2.35 -11.97 -5.25
CA ILE A 280 1.86 -13.22 -4.66
C ILE A 280 2.69 -13.69 -3.47
N ASN A 281 4.03 -13.55 -3.51
CA ASN A 281 4.91 -14.00 -2.44
C ASN A 281 4.71 -13.20 -1.15
N ILE A 282 4.60 -11.87 -1.26
CA ILE A 282 4.32 -10.99 -0.13
C ILE A 282 2.94 -11.32 0.42
N ARG A 283 1.93 -11.41 -0.45
CA ARG A 283 0.55 -11.71 -0.04
C ARG A 283 0.46 -13.04 0.72
N HIS A 284 1.13 -14.08 0.22
CA HIS A 284 1.18 -15.38 0.87
C HIS A 284 1.83 -15.31 2.26
N GLU A 285 2.89 -14.51 2.42
CA GLU A 285 3.53 -14.30 3.73
C GLU A 285 2.57 -13.66 4.74
N PHE A 286 1.83 -12.62 4.34
CA PHE A 286 0.82 -12.01 5.20
C PHE A 286 -0.35 -12.96 5.52
N ILE A 287 -0.75 -13.83 4.59
CA ILE A 287 -1.77 -14.86 4.85
C ILE A 287 -1.24 -15.91 5.85
N ARG A 288 0.03 -16.30 5.78
CA ARG A 288 0.64 -17.19 6.79
C ARG A 288 0.62 -16.55 8.17
N HIS A 289 0.93 -15.27 8.28
CA HIS A 289 0.81 -14.58 9.57
C HIS A 289 -0.64 -14.38 10.02
N LEU A 290 -1.59 -14.21 9.11
CA LEU A 290 -3.02 -14.22 9.45
C LEU A 290 -3.40 -15.57 10.09
N ALA A 291 -2.90 -16.68 9.55
CA ALA A 291 -3.08 -18.01 10.14
C ALA A 291 -2.48 -18.05 11.56
N PHE A 292 -1.23 -17.60 11.73
CA PHE A 292 -0.58 -17.55 13.03
C PHE A 292 -1.38 -16.73 14.07
N ILE A 293 -1.83 -15.52 13.73
CA ILE A 293 -2.64 -14.68 14.64
C ILE A 293 -3.98 -15.34 14.95
N THR A 294 -4.58 -16.00 13.95
CA THR A 294 -5.81 -16.77 14.13
C THR A 294 -5.64 -17.84 15.21
N ASP A 295 -4.45 -18.45 15.36
CA ASP A 295 -4.22 -19.49 16.38
C ASP A 295 -4.06 -18.94 17.79
N ILE A 296 -3.48 -17.73 17.93
CA ILE A 296 -3.13 -17.18 19.24
C ILE A 296 -4.15 -16.18 19.78
N ASN A 297 -5.05 -15.65 18.95
CA ASN A 297 -6.06 -14.66 19.35
C ASN A 297 -7.47 -15.29 19.34
N ASN A 298 -8.13 -15.27 20.50
CA ASN A 298 -9.49 -15.77 20.69
C ASN A 298 -10.53 -14.66 20.88
N ASP A 299 -10.11 -13.40 20.98
CA ASP A 299 -10.99 -12.28 21.32
C ASP A 299 -11.58 -11.59 20.08
N ASN A 300 -10.97 -11.78 18.91
CA ASN A 300 -11.42 -11.18 17.67
C ASN A 300 -12.43 -12.08 16.93
N GLU A 301 -13.65 -11.57 16.70
CA GLU A 301 -14.72 -12.30 16.00
C GLU A 301 -14.35 -12.71 14.57
N ASP A 302 -13.73 -11.83 13.77
CA ASP A 302 -13.30 -12.17 12.41
C ASP A 302 -12.29 -13.35 12.43
N LEU A 303 -11.39 -13.39 13.42
CA LEU A 303 -10.41 -14.47 13.54
C LEU A 303 -11.04 -15.77 14.02
N ASN A 304 -11.97 -15.71 14.97
CA ASN A 304 -12.74 -16.88 15.39
C ASN A 304 -13.53 -17.48 14.24
N ASP A 305 -14.06 -16.64 13.36
CA ASP A 305 -14.73 -17.07 12.14
C ASP A 305 -13.75 -17.77 11.18
N LEU A 306 -12.54 -17.22 11.00
CA LEU A 306 -11.48 -17.82 10.19
C LEU A 306 -10.93 -19.14 10.75
N LYS A 307 -11.04 -19.41 12.07
CA LYS A 307 -10.62 -20.71 12.66
C LYS A 307 -11.33 -21.89 12.04
N ARG A 308 -12.55 -21.71 11.51
CA ARG A 308 -13.31 -22.77 10.83
C ARG A 308 -12.60 -23.31 9.59
N LEU A 309 -11.69 -22.51 9.01
CA LEU A 309 -10.85 -22.90 7.88
C LEU A 309 -9.55 -23.60 8.29
N ARG A 310 -9.20 -23.62 9.58
CA ARG A 310 -8.00 -24.27 10.10
C ARG A 310 -8.18 -25.77 10.23
N ASN A 311 -7.09 -26.49 10.02
CA ASN A 311 -6.98 -27.90 10.39
C ASN A 311 -5.64 -28.17 11.06
N TYR A 312 -5.70 -28.46 12.36
CA TYR A 312 -4.51 -28.71 13.17
C TYR A 312 -4.02 -30.16 13.10
N ASN A 313 -4.87 -31.08 12.64
CA ASN A 313 -4.57 -32.51 12.59
C ASN A 313 -3.97 -32.93 11.25
N ASP A 314 -4.38 -32.26 10.17
CA ASP A 314 -3.94 -32.57 8.82
C ASP A 314 -3.68 -31.27 8.03
N ILE A 315 -2.40 -30.99 7.84
CA ILE A 315 -1.88 -29.84 7.10
C ILE A 315 -2.27 -29.90 5.62
N GLU A 316 -2.45 -31.11 5.05
CA GLU A 316 -2.81 -31.28 3.64
C GLU A 316 -4.19 -30.74 3.32
N ILE A 317 -5.03 -30.56 4.33
CA ILE A 317 -6.38 -30.04 4.19
C ILE A 317 -6.60 -28.71 4.91
N ASP A 318 -5.59 -28.14 5.58
CA ASP A 318 -5.64 -26.79 6.17
C ASP A 318 -5.73 -25.72 5.08
N PHE A 319 -6.66 -24.76 5.24
CA PHE A 319 -6.88 -23.72 4.23
C PHE A 319 -5.67 -22.81 4.03
N PHE A 320 -5.08 -22.30 5.11
CA PHE A 320 -4.02 -21.29 5.03
C PHE A 320 -2.72 -21.88 4.48
N HIS A 321 -2.42 -23.13 4.85
CA HIS A 321 -1.32 -23.86 4.27
C HIS A 321 -1.50 -24.05 2.75
N ASN A 322 -2.67 -24.52 2.33
CA ASN A 322 -2.92 -24.81 0.92
C ASN A 322 -3.10 -23.57 0.05
N ILE A 323 -3.75 -22.50 0.54
CA ILE A 323 -4.00 -21.27 -0.23
C ILE A 323 -2.71 -20.48 -0.49
N THR A 324 -1.68 -20.66 0.34
CA THR A 324 -0.36 -20.02 0.19
C THR A 324 0.68 -20.90 -0.49
N HIS A 325 0.28 -22.10 -0.93
CA HIS A 325 1.17 -23.06 -1.55
C HIS A 325 1.59 -22.64 -2.97
N VAL A 326 2.84 -22.94 -3.36
CA VAL A 326 3.39 -22.60 -4.68
C VAL A 326 2.59 -23.23 -5.83
N GLN A 327 2.18 -24.49 -5.66
CA GLN A 327 1.38 -25.21 -6.64
C GLN A 327 -0.08 -24.74 -6.67
N ASN A 328 -0.57 -24.35 -7.87
CA ASN A 328 -1.92 -23.83 -8.06
C ASN A 328 -3.03 -24.82 -7.68
N HIS A 329 -2.87 -26.12 -7.96
CA HIS A 329 -3.91 -27.11 -7.65
C HIS A 329 -4.21 -27.22 -6.16
N ARG A 330 -3.21 -27.01 -5.28
CA ARG A 330 -3.41 -26.99 -3.82
C ARG A 330 -4.21 -25.77 -3.40
N ARG A 331 -3.91 -24.61 -4.00
CA ARG A 331 -4.68 -23.37 -3.79
C ARG A 331 -6.14 -23.52 -4.22
N LEU A 332 -6.40 -24.16 -5.37
CA LEU A 332 -7.76 -24.45 -5.83
C LEU A 332 -8.50 -25.44 -4.90
N ARG A 333 -7.81 -26.44 -4.33
CA ARG A 333 -8.38 -27.32 -3.30
C ARG A 333 -8.76 -26.56 -2.03
N ALA A 334 -7.95 -25.59 -1.61
CA ALA A 334 -8.28 -24.72 -0.48
C ALA A 334 -9.58 -23.93 -0.73
N LEU A 335 -9.78 -23.40 -1.94
CA LEU A 335 -11.02 -22.73 -2.32
C LEU A 335 -12.23 -23.67 -2.31
N LYS A 336 -12.08 -24.91 -2.79
CA LYS A 336 -13.13 -25.94 -2.71
C LYS A 336 -13.55 -26.20 -1.26
N ARG A 337 -12.57 -26.33 -0.35
CA ARG A 337 -12.84 -26.49 1.08
C ARG A 337 -13.49 -25.26 1.71
N PHE A 338 -13.00 -24.06 1.36
CA PHE A 338 -13.60 -22.80 1.81
C PHE A 338 -15.09 -22.76 1.45
N LYS A 339 -15.43 -23.06 0.19
CA LYS A 339 -16.82 -23.09 -0.29
C LYS A 339 -17.69 -24.06 0.53
N LEU A 340 -17.22 -25.30 0.72
CA LEU A 340 -17.94 -26.28 1.56
C LEU A 340 -18.15 -25.79 3.00
N THR A 341 -17.15 -25.13 3.58
CA THR A 341 -17.23 -24.59 4.94
C THR A 341 -18.23 -23.43 5.03
N HIS A 342 -18.24 -22.56 4.01
CA HIS A 342 -19.19 -21.45 3.91
C HIS A 342 -20.63 -21.94 3.74
N ASP A 343 -20.85 -23.01 2.96
CA ASP A 343 -22.18 -23.57 2.72
C ASP A 343 -22.77 -24.26 3.96
N GLN A 344 -21.91 -24.81 4.84
CA GLN A 344 -22.34 -25.34 6.13
C GLN A 344 -22.77 -24.23 7.09
N GLN A 345 -22.01 -23.14 7.12
CA GLN A 345 -22.29 -21.98 7.95
C GLN A 345 -21.67 -20.74 7.34
N LEU A 346 -22.51 -19.74 7.07
CA LEU A 346 -22.08 -18.49 6.46
C LEU A 346 -21.01 -17.80 7.31
N PHE A 347 -20.00 -17.25 6.65
CA PHE A 347 -19.01 -16.36 7.29
C PHE A 347 -19.62 -14.99 7.53
N HIS A 348 -19.15 -14.30 8.57
CA HIS A 348 -19.55 -12.94 8.85
C HIS A 348 -19.15 -12.00 7.71
N VAL A 349 -20.01 -11.02 7.42
CA VAL A 349 -19.80 -10.04 6.35
C VAL A 349 -18.48 -9.27 6.56
N THR A 350 -18.06 -9.04 7.81
CA THR A 350 -16.78 -8.42 8.14
C THR A 350 -15.59 -9.31 7.75
N THR A 351 -15.61 -10.60 8.10
CA THR A 351 -14.61 -11.61 7.70
C THR A 351 -14.49 -11.70 6.18
N ILE A 352 -15.63 -11.74 5.49
CA ILE A 352 -15.70 -11.77 4.03
C ILE A 352 -15.01 -10.55 3.43
N ASN A 353 -15.43 -9.34 3.83
CA ASN A 353 -14.92 -8.09 3.27
C ASN A 353 -13.45 -7.82 3.59
N ASN A 354 -12.97 -8.28 4.75
CA ASN A 354 -11.63 -7.98 5.23
C ASN A 354 -10.57 -8.99 4.75
N TYR A 355 -10.96 -10.25 4.54
CA TYR A 355 -10.01 -11.34 4.30
C TYR A 355 -10.39 -12.20 3.10
N LEU A 356 -11.57 -12.84 3.11
CA LEU A 356 -11.89 -13.90 2.15
C LEU A 356 -12.12 -13.37 0.73
N LEU A 357 -12.89 -12.29 0.58
CA LEU A 357 -13.13 -11.68 -0.73
C LEU A 357 -11.83 -11.17 -1.36
N PRO A 358 -10.98 -10.39 -0.65
CA PRO A 358 -9.65 -10.03 -1.17
C PRO A 358 -8.79 -11.23 -1.59
N ILE A 359 -8.79 -12.34 -0.82
CA ILE A 359 -8.03 -13.56 -1.16
C ILE A 359 -8.56 -14.18 -2.46
N VAL A 360 -9.88 -14.31 -2.63
CA VAL A 360 -10.48 -14.85 -3.87
C VAL A 360 -10.21 -13.92 -5.06
N CYS A 361 -10.42 -12.61 -4.90
CA CYS A 361 -10.11 -11.61 -5.91
C CYS A 361 -8.63 -11.58 -6.32
N SER A 362 -7.73 -12.03 -5.44
CA SER A 362 -6.30 -12.05 -5.72
C SER A 362 -5.93 -12.97 -6.88
N PHE A 363 -6.63 -14.11 -7.05
CA PHE A 363 -6.43 -14.99 -8.20
C PHE A 363 -6.68 -14.22 -9.50
N ILE A 364 -7.83 -13.53 -9.59
CA ILE A 364 -8.20 -12.74 -10.76
C ILE A 364 -7.15 -11.66 -11.03
N ASN A 365 -6.71 -10.96 -9.98
CA ASN A 365 -5.70 -9.91 -10.09
C ASN A 365 -4.33 -10.46 -10.51
N ASP A 366 -3.96 -11.67 -10.11
CA ASP A 366 -2.71 -12.32 -10.51
C ASP A 366 -2.69 -12.58 -12.03
N VAL A 367 -3.83 -12.96 -12.63
CA VAL A 367 -3.94 -13.09 -14.10
C VAL A 367 -3.85 -11.72 -14.75
N ILE A 368 -4.60 -10.75 -14.24
CA ILE A 368 -4.62 -9.37 -14.78
C ILE A 368 -3.23 -8.72 -14.71
N ASN A 369 -2.41 -9.06 -13.72
CA ASN A 369 -1.06 -8.50 -13.54
C ASN A 369 0.06 -9.37 -14.11
N ASP A 370 -0.28 -10.39 -14.91
CA ASP A 370 0.69 -11.31 -15.53
C ASP A 370 1.56 -12.08 -14.51
N GLU A 371 1.12 -12.19 -13.24
CA GLU A 371 1.75 -13.06 -12.23
C GLU A 371 1.42 -14.54 -12.47
N THR A 372 0.28 -14.80 -13.12
CA THR A 372 -0.15 -16.14 -13.54
C THR A 372 -0.73 -16.09 -14.95
N GLN A 373 -0.59 -17.17 -15.71
CA GLN A 373 -0.99 -17.18 -17.13
C GLN A 373 -2.51 -17.21 -17.35
N ASP A 374 -3.23 -18.04 -16.58
CA ASP A 374 -4.69 -18.18 -16.66
C ASP A 374 -5.26 -18.85 -15.39
N ILE A 375 -6.58 -18.73 -15.20
CA ILE A 375 -7.37 -19.47 -14.21
C ILE A 375 -8.43 -20.29 -14.95
N ASN A 376 -8.13 -21.58 -15.12
CA ASN A 376 -9.02 -22.48 -15.84
C ASN A 376 -10.08 -23.16 -14.95
N ASP A 377 -9.88 -23.20 -13.62
CA ASP A 377 -10.81 -23.87 -12.71
C ASP A 377 -11.94 -22.90 -12.28
N GLU A 378 -13.18 -23.31 -12.52
CA GLU A 378 -14.39 -22.53 -12.21
C GLU A 378 -14.56 -22.23 -10.72
N ILE A 379 -13.89 -22.97 -9.82
CA ILE A 379 -14.05 -22.77 -8.37
C ILE A 379 -13.77 -21.33 -7.92
N VAL A 380 -12.83 -20.63 -8.57
CA VAL A 380 -12.52 -19.22 -8.23
C VAL A 380 -13.75 -18.35 -8.44
N PHE A 381 -14.42 -18.51 -9.58
CA PHE A 381 -15.62 -17.75 -9.93
C PHE A 381 -16.82 -18.16 -9.08
N VAL A 382 -16.99 -19.45 -8.80
CA VAL A 382 -18.03 -19.94 -7.87
C VAL A 382 -17.86 -19.36 -6.46
N CYS A 383 -16.64 -19.30 -5.95
CA CYS A 383 -16.34 -18.66 -4.66
C CYS A 383 -16.65 -17.16 -4.71
N LEU A 384 -16.28 -16.48 -5.80
CA LEU A 384 -16.58 -15.07 -6.00
C LEU A 384 -18.09 -14.81 -5.98
N THR A 385 -18.87 -15.58 -6.75
CA THR A 385 -20.34 -15.48 -6.79
C THR A 385 -20.93 -15.65 -5.38
N THR A 386 -20.52 -16.71 -4.67
CA THR A 386 -20.99 -17.00 -3.30
C THR A 386 -20.71 -15.83 -2.35
N LEU A 387 -19.50 -15.25 -2.41
CA LEU A 387 -19.15 -14.11 -1.56
C LEU A 387 -19.94 -12.85 -1.94
N CYS A 388 -20.12 -12.59 -3.24
CA CYS A 388 -20.86 -11.44 -3.75
C CYS A 388 -22.34 -11.43 -3.34
N GLN A 389 -22.97 -12.60 -3.14
CA GLN A 389 -24.35 -12.74 -2.67
C GLN A 389 -24.57 -12.22 -1.24
N THR A 390 -23.50 -11.93 -0.50
CA THR A 390 -23.55 -11.41 0.88
C THR A 390 -23.17 -9.94 0.99
N LEU A 391 -22.82 -9.29 -0.13
CA LEU A 391 -22.31 -7.92 -0.13
C LEU A 391 -23.43 -6.89 -0.16
N SER A 392 -23.23 -5.76 0.53
CA SER A 392 -24.07 -4.58 0.33
C SER A 392 -23.92 -4.01 -1.07
N TRP A 393 -24.96 -3.31 -1.56
CA TRP A 393 -24.95 -2.67 -2.88
C TRP A 393 -23.70 -1.84 -3.14
N LEU A 394 -23.28 -1.04 -2.16
CA LEU A 394 -22.09 -0.18 -2.30
C LEU A 394 -20.83 -1.01 -2.61
N LYS A 395 -20.63 -2.13 -1.90
CA LYS A 395 -19.45 -3.00 -2.07
C LYS A 395 -19.53 -3.80 -3.36
N TYR A 396 -20.70 -4.38 -3.63
CA TYR A 396 -20.98 -5.10 -4.86
C TYR A 396 -20.72 -4.23 -6.10
N ASN A 397 -21.30 -3.03 -6.14
CA ASN A 397 -21.17 -2.11 -7.27
C ASN A 397 -19.73 -1.59 -7.43
N GLN A 398 -19.02 -1.33 -6.32
CA GLN A 398 -17.59 -0.97 -6.37
C GLN A 398 -16.75 -2.06 -7.04
N LEU A 399 -17.01 -3.33 -6.70
CA LEU A 399 -16.31 -4.48 -7.25
C LEU A 399 -16.63 -4.65 -8.75
N PHE A 400 -17.91 -4.63 -9.10
CA PHE A 400 -18.38 -4.72 -10.49
C PHE A 400 -17.75 -3.64 -11.37
N VAL A 401 -17.90 -2.37 -10.98
CA VAL A 401 -17.37 -1.23 -11.73
C VAL A 401 -15.84 -1.27 -11.84
N SER A 402 -15.15 -1.75 -10.80
CA SER A 402 -13.69 -1.92 -10.82
C SER A 402 -13.25 -2.87 -11.95
N TYR A 403 -13.82 -4.07 -12.02
CA TYR A 403 -13.45 -5.05 -13.05
C TYR A 403 -13.99 -4.69 -14.43
N PHE A 404 -15.20 -4.14 -14.51
CA PHE A 404 -15.77 -3.67 -15.77
C PHE A 404 -14.93 -2.56 -16.42
N ARG A 405 -14.43 -1.60 -15.61
CA ARG A 405 -13.51 -0.57 -16.10
C ARG A 405 -12.17 -1.13 -16.56
N GLN A 406 -11.70 -2.22 -15.95
CA GLN A 406 -10.46 -2.87 -16.40
C GLN A 406 -10.65 -3.57 -17.74
N LEU A 407 -11.79 -4.25 -17.94
CA LEU A 407 -12.13 -4.89 -19.21
C LEU A 407 -12.25 -3.87 -20.37
N THR A 408 -12.81 -2.70 -20.08
CA THR A 408 -13.13 -1.67 -21.08
C THR A 408 -12.05 -0.59 -21.23
N THR A 409 -10.97 -0.62 -20.44
CA THR A 409 -9.95 0.43 -20.52
C THR A 409 -9.13 0.33 -21.80
N THR A 410 -8.92 1.45 -22.47
CA THR A 410 -8.00 1.59 -23.61
C THR A 410 -6.58 1.98 -23.17
N LYS A 411 -6.36 2.26 -21.89
CA LYS A 411 -5.07 2.71 -21.34
C LYS A 411 -4.05 1.58 -21.16
N ARG A 412 -4.52 0.34 -21.01
CA ARG A 412 -3.70 -0.85 -20.78
C ARG A 412 -4.09 -1.90 -21.81
N THR A 413 -3.09 -2.43 -22.50
CA THR A 413 -3.25 -3.57 -23.42
C THR A 413 -3.37 -4.86 -22.61
N LEU A 414 -4.50 -5.56 -22.75
CA LEU A 414 -4.75 -6.85 -22.09
C LEU A 414 -4.69 -7.99 -23.10
N ASN A 415 -4.00 -9.07 -22.76
CA ASN A 415 -3.96 -10.27 -23.59
C ASN A 415 -5.31 -11.03 -23.55
N LEU A 416 -5.42 -12.09 -24.35
CA LEU A 416 -6.66 -12.86 -24.46
C LEU A 416 -7.06 -13.56 -23.14
N SER A 417 -6.12 -14.15 -22.40
CA SER A 417 -6.42 -14.83 -21.13
C SER A 417 -6.89 -13.85 -20.06
N GLN A 418 -6.27 -12.67 -19.98
CA GLN A 418 -6.69 -11.59 -19.09
C GLN A 418 -8.12 -11.11 -19.37
N LYS A 419 -8.45 -10.90 -20.65
CA LYS A 419 -9.81 -10.52 -21.03
C LYS A 419 -10.80 -11.64 -20.69
N ARG A 420 -10.47 -12.90 -20.99
CA ARG A 420 -11.30 -14.06 -20.65
C ARG A 420 -11.56 -14.15 -19.15
N CYS A 421 -10.51 -13.99 -18.33
CA CYS A 421 -10.61 -13.96 -16.87
C CYS A 421 -11.52 -12.83 -16.38
N LEU A 422 -11.39 -11.62 -16.93
CA LEU A 422 -12.24 -10.47 -16.59
C LEU A 422 -13.71 -10.72 -16.97
N THR A 423 -13.97 -11.28 -18.15
CA THR A 423 -15.32 -11.66 -18.59
C THR A 423 -15.97 -12.65 -17.63
N LYS A 424 -15.28 -13.74 -17.28
CA LYS A 424 -15.77 -14.72 -16.31
C LYS A 424 -16.00 -14.10 -14.93
N THR A 425 -15.09 -13.21 -14.52
CA THR A 425 -15.21 -12.45 -13.26
C THR A 425 -16.49 -11.62 -13.23
N ILE A 426 -16.77 -10.89 -14.31
CA ILE A 426 -17.93 -10.00 -14.40
C ILE A 426 -19.22 -10.83 -14.43
N SER A 427 -19.26 -11.92 -15.20
CA SER A 427 -20.38 -12.88 -15.20
C SER A 427 -20.66 -13.38 -13.78
N ALA A 428 -19.63 -13.88 -13.09
CA ALA A 428 -19.75 -14.41 -11.74
C ALA A 428 -20.26 -13.38 -10.72
N ILE A 429 -19.93 -12.09 -10.90
CA ILE A 429 -20.46 -11.01 -10.07
C ILE A 429 -21.96 -10.82 -10.37
N ILE A 430 -22.39 -10.84 -11.62
CA ILE A 430 -23.79 -10.61 -11.99
C ILE A 430 -24.67 -11.79 -11.61
N ASP A 431 -24.17 -13.02 -11.74
CA ASP A 431 -24.81 -14.23 -11.22
C ASP A 431 -25.10 -14.15 -9.71
N ALA A 432 -24.38 -13.27 -8.98
CA ALA A 432 -24.55 -13.03 -7.56
C ALA A 432 -25.50 -11.86 -7.21
N PHE A 433 -26.14 -11.25 -8.21
CA PHE A 433 -27.09 -10.16 -7.99
C PHE A 433 -28.30 -10.66 -7.19
N HIS A 434 -28.53 -10.06 -6.02
CA HIS A 434 -29.55 -10.50 -5.07
C HIS A 434 -30.43 -9.34 -4.57
N PHE A 435 -30.28 -8.14 -5.13
CA PHE A 435 -31.00 -6.95 -4.67
C PHE A 435 -32.43 -6.95 -5.22
N GLN A 436 -33.41 -6.97 -4.33
CA GLN A 436 -34.83 -6.90 -4.69
C GLN A 436 -35.22 -5.46 -5.02
N LEU A 437 -35.70 -5.20 -6.25
CA LEU A 437 -36.05 -3.86 -6.71
C LEU A 437 -37.53 -3.49 -6.52
N ASP A 438 -38.39 -4.47 -6.19
CA ASP A 438 -39.85 -4.30 -6.18
C ASP A 438 -40.51 -4.31 -4.78
N TYR A 439 -39.72 -4.41 -3.69
CA TYR A 439 -40.26 -4.55 -2.32
C TYR A 439 -40.48 -3.21 -1.60
N ASP A 440 -41.68 -3.02 -1.04
CA ASP A 440 -42.10 -1.80 -0.34
C ASP A 440 -41.31 -1.51 0.96
N GLU A 441 -40.79 -2.53 1.64
CA GLU A 441 -40.10 -2.37 2.94
C GLU A 441 -38.76 -1.59 2.84
N ASN A 442 -38.11 -1.59 1.67
CA ASN A 442 -36.84 -0.90 1.40
C ASN A 442 -36.89 0.02 0.18
N LYS A 443 -38.07 0.58 -0.12
CA LYS A 443 -38.35 1.36 -1.33
C LYS A 443 -37.29 2.44 -1.66
N ALA A 444 -36.80 3.16 -0.66
CA ALA A 444 -35.79 4.20 -0.86
C ALA A 444 -34.42 3.65 -1.32
N GLU A 445 -34.01 2.47 -0.85
CA GLU A 445 -32.77 1.82 -1.27
C GLU A 445 -32.94 1.18 -2.65
N SER A 446 -34.04 0.44 -2.86
CA SER A 446 -34.38 -0.17 -4.15
C SER A 446 -34.48 0.88 -5.27
N GLU A 447 -35.10 2.03 -5.02
CA GLU A 447 -35.13 3.15 -5.97
C GLU A 447 -33.74 3.72 -6.26
N ARG A 448 -32.85 3.80 -5.25
CA ARG A 448 -31.47 4.29 -5.43
C ARG A 448 -30.67 3.33 -6.30
N ILE A 449 -30.80 2.02 -6.05
CA ILE A 449 -30.14 0.96 -6.82
C ILE A 449 -30.66 0.99 -8.26
N SER A 450 -31.99 0.97 -8.44
CA SER A 450 -32.65 1.05 -9.73
C SER A 450 -32.19 2.28 -10.53
N ARG A 451 -32.21 3.47 -9.92
CA ARG A 451 -31.70 4.70 -10.56
C ARG A 451 -30.22 4.61 -10.93
N ALA A 452 -29.37 4.03 -10.08
CA ALA A 452 -27.95 3.89 -10.37
C ALA A 452 -27.69 2.97 -11.57
N ILE A 453 -28.42 1.85 -11.66
CA ILE A 453 -28.32 0.93 -12.79
C ILE A 453 -28.84 1.60 -14.07
N GLN A 454 -30.05 2.17 -14.04
CA GLN A 454 -30.70 2.76 -15.21
C GLN A 454 -29.97 4.00 -15.75
N LYS A 455 -29.42 4.86 -14.88
CA LYS A 455 -28.79 6.13 -15.29
C LYS A 455 -27.30 6.02 -15.58
N HIS A 456 -26.63 4.96 -15.09
CA HIS A 456 -25.17 4.86 -15.20
C HIS A 456 -24.68 3.55 -15.78
N LEU A 457 -25.10 2.41 -15.23
CA LEU A 457 -24.55 1.11 -15.66
C LEU A 457 -25.07 0.70 -17.03
N LEU A 458 -26.40 0.68 -17.21
CA LEU A 458 -26.99 0.21 -18.46
C LEU A 458 -26.64 1.12 -19.65
N PRO A 459 -26.71 2.46 -19.56
CA PRO A 459 -26.30 3.32 -20.66
C PRO A 459 -24.83 3.13 -21.04
N MET A 460 -23.94 2.94 -20.06
CA MET A 460 -22.52 2.66 -20.31
C MET A 460 -22.33 1.35 -21.10
N ILE A 461 -23.07 0.29 -20.74
CA ILE A 461 -22.98 -1.00 -21.42
C ILE A 461 -23.59 -0.92 -22.83
N LEU A 462 -24.74 -0.26 -22.98
CA LEU A 462 -25.40 -0.08 -24.28
C LEU A 462 -24.59 0.80 -25.22
N ASP A 463 -23.93 1.85 -24.71
CA ASP A 463 -23.02 2.70 -25.49
C ASP A 463 -21.79 1.91 -25.97
N LEU A 464 -21.24 1.04 -25.11
CA LEU A 464 -20.19 0.10 -25.53
C LEU A 464 -20.67 -0.92 -26.57
N LEU A 465 -21.93 -1.34 -26.52
CA LEU A 465 -22.51 -2.21 -27.56
C LEU A 465 -22.72 -1.45 -28.88
N SER A 466 -23.18 -0.20 -28.83
CA SER A 466 -23.52 0.61 -30.01
C SER A 466 -22.29 1.20 -30.73
N GLN A 467 -21.26 1.61 -29.98
CA GLN A 467 -19.98 2.11 -30.53
C GLN A 467 -19.17 1.00 -31.22
N ASN A 468 -19.44 -0.26 -30.88
CA ASN A 468 -18.78 -1.44 -31.43
C ASN A 468 -19.58 -2.04 -32.60
N SER A 469 -20.00 -1.20 -33.54
CA SER A 469 -20.72 -1.62 -34.75
C SER A 469 -19.82 -2.44 -35.70
N PHE A 470 -19.91 -3.75 -35.51
CA PHE A 470 -19.69 -4.87 -36.44
C PHE A 470 -19.03 -4.58 -37.80
N SER A 471 -17.73 -4.32 -37.77
CA SER A 471 -16.81 -5.14 -38.53
C SER A 471 -15.67 -5.55 -37.59
N ILE A 472 -15.12 -6.74 -37.79
CA ILE A 472 -13.87 -7.13 -37.12
C ILE A 472 -12.80 -6.01 -37.32
N ASP A 473 -12.85 -5.32 -38.45
CA ASP A 473 -11.98 -4.19 -38.80
C ASP A 473 -12.26 -2.91 -37.96
N GLY A 474 -13.49 -2.68 -37.51
CA GLY A 474 -13.85 -1.59 -36.59
C GLY A 474 -13.31 -1.79 -35.16
N LEU A 475 -13.26 -3.03 -34.68
CA LEU A 475 -12.78 -3.36 -33.33
C LEU A 475 -11.25 -3.39 -33.22
N THR A 476 -10.55 -3.61 -34.33
CA THR A 476 -9.10 -3.43 -34.42
C THR A 476 -8.70 -1.94 -34.44
N THR A 477 -9.58 -1.05 -34.93
CA THR A 477 -9.32 0.39 -35.06
C THR A 477 -9.66 1.22 -33.81
N THR A 478 -10.59 0.76 -32.95
CA THR A 478 -10.97 1.46 -31.69
C THR A 478 -9.96 1.37 -30.54
N GLY A 479 -8.82 0.69 -30.73
CA GLY A 479 -7.76 0.59 -29.71
C GLY A 479 -8.12 -0.29 -28.50
N ILE A 480 -9.27 -0.99 -28.56
CA ILE A 480 -9.73 -1.94 -27.54
C ILE A 480 -9.08 -3.32 -27.77
N ALA A 481 -8.86 -3.72 -29.02
CA ALA A 481 -8.01 -4.87 -29.35
C ALA A 481 -6.53 -4.50 -29.22
N THR A 482 -5.72 -5.39 -28.64
CA THR A 482 -4.29 -5.16 -28.50
C THR A 482 -3.63 -5.09 -29.88
N LYS A 483 -3.17 -3.88 -30.28
CA LYS A 483 -2.59 -3.61 -31.62
C LYS A 483 -1.44 -4.56 -32.03
N ASN A 484 -0.77 -5.19 -31.06
CA ASN A 484 0.34 -6.11 -31.28
C ASN A 484 -0.03 -7.61 -31.18
N ALA A 485 -1.30 -7.95 -30.93
CA ALA A 485 -1.75 -9.35 -30.93
C ALA A 485 -2.05 -9.85 -32.35
N SER A 486 -2.10 -11.18 -32.52
CA SER A 486 -2.50 -11.79 -33.78
C SER A 486 -3.91 -11.33 -34.19
N ILE A 487 -4.20 -11.30 -35.49
CA ILE A 487 -5.54 -10.94 -36.00
C ILE A 487 -6.62 -11.84 -35.38
N ASP A 488 -6.31 -13.12 -35.18
CA ASP A 488 -7.23 -14.08 -34.56
C ASP A 488 -7.46 -13.78 -33.07
N ASP A 489 -6.43 -13.41 -32.32
CA ASP A 489 -6.60 -12.98 -30.93
C ASP A 489 -7.43 -11.69 -30.85
N GLN A 490 -7.16 -10.72 -31.73
CA GLN A 490 -7.93 -9.47 -31.78
C GLN A 490 -9.42 -9.76 -32.04
N ARG A 491 -9.73 -10.69 -32.95
CA ARG A 491 -11.09 -11.19 -33.21
C ARG A 491 -11.71 -11.83 -31.98
N GLN A 492 -10.99 -12.75 -31.32
CA GLN A 492 -11.50 -13.43 -30.14
C GLN A 492 -11.74 -12.47 -28.96
N GLN A 493 -10.86 -11.49 -28.77
CA GLN A 493 -11.02 -10.46 -27.74
C GLN A 493 -12.26 -9.58 -28.01
N ALA A 494 -12.49 -9.22 -29.27
CA ALA A 494 -13.67 -8.50 -29.71
C ALA A 494 -14.96 -9.29 -29.42
N ILE A 495 -15.00 -10.56 -29.83
CA ILE A 495 -16.13 -11.46 -29.58
C ILE A 495 -16.41 -11.57 -28.07
N LEU A 496 -15.37 -11.83 -27.28
CA LEU A 496 -15.50 -11.98 -25.84
C LEU A 496 -16.10 -10.73 -25.20
N LEU A 497 -15.63 -9.53 -25.56
CA LEU A 497 -16.17 -8.28 -25.02
C LEU A 497 -17.65 -8.12 -25.37
N THR A 498 -18.03 -8.33 -26.64
CA THR A 498 -19.41 -8.16 -27.08
C THR A 498 -20.35 -9.18 -26.45
N VAL A 499 -19.95 -10.45 -26.36
CA VAL A 499 -20.72 -11.50 -25.68
C VAL A 499 -20.91 -11.15 -24.21
N THR A 500 -19.83 -10.71 -23.55
CA THR A 500 -19.91 -10.27 -22.14
C THR A 500 -20.89 -9.13 -22.00
N CYS A 501 -20.71 -8.01 -22.69
CA CYS A 501 -21.60 -6.85 -22.60
C CYS A 501 -23.06 -7.20 -22.92
N SER A 502 -23.30 -8.10 -23.87
CA SER A 502 -24.66 -8.57 -24.20
C SER A 502 -25.26 -9.38 -23.06
N LEU A 503 -24.52 -10.34 -22.47
CA LEU A 503 -24.96 -11.12 -21.32
C LEU A 503 -25.28 -10.23 -20.11
N ILE A 504 -24.38 -9.29 -19.79
CA ILE A 504 -24.60 -8.30 -18.73
C ILE A 504 -25.88 -7.51 -19.01
N ALA A 505 -26.05 -6.99 -20.23
CA ALA A 505 -27.20 -6.17 -20.58
C ALA A 505 -28.51 -6.96 -20.47
N THR A 506 -28.52 -8.22 -20.93
CA THR A 506 -29.68 -9.11 -20.81
C THR A 506 -30.03 -9.37 -19.34
N GLU A 507 -29.05 -9.76 -18.52
CA GLU A 507 -29.27 -10.04 -17.10
C GLU A 507 -29.74 -8.80 -16.35
N LEU A 508 -29.16 -7.63 -16.62
CA LEU A 508 -29.58 -6.38 -15.98
C LEU A 508 -30.98 -5.93 -16.41
N ILE A 509 -31.38 -6.15 -17.66
CA ILE A 509 -32.69 -5.74 -18.16
C ILE A 509 -33.81 -6.59 -17.58
N VAL A 510 -33.57 -7.90 -17.41
CA VAL A 510 -34.56 -8.83 -16.82
C VAL A 510 -34.91 -8.45 -15.38
N ILE A 511 -34.05 -7.68 -14.70
CA ILE A 511 -34.28 -7.19 -13.33
C ILE A 511 -35.29 -6.02 -13.29
N PHE A 512 -35.59 -5.37 -14.42
CA PHE A 512 -36.50 -4.22 -14.49
C PHE A 512 -37.92 -4.59 -14.96
N PRO A 513 -38.93 -3.74 -14.68
CA PRO A 513 -40.31 -3.95 -15.15
C PRO A 513 -40.41 -4.17 -16.66
N HIS A 514 -41.47 -4.86 -17.09
CA HIS A 514 -41.70 -5.25 -18.49
C HIS A 514 -41.56 -4.10 -19.50
N ASP A 515 -42.03 -2.90 -19.17
CA ASP A 515 -41.94 -1.72 -20.05
C ASP A 515 -40.48 -1.33 -20.39
N PHE A 516 -39.56 -1.56 -19.45
CA PHE A 516 -38.14 -1.28 -19.64
C PHE A 516 -37.44 -2.37 -20.46
N ILE A 517 -37.93 -3.62 -20.35
CA ILE A 517 -37.47 -4.75 -21.17
C ILE A 517 -37.80 -4.50 -22.63
N GLU A 518 -39.04 -4.11 -22.95
CA GLU A 518 -39.48 -3.87 -24.33
C GLU A 518 -38.65 -2.80 -25.05
N GLN A 519 -38.20 -1.77 -24.33
CA GLN A 519 -37.42 -0.66 -24.88
C GLN A 519 -36.00 -1.06 -25.32
N HIS A 520 -35.38 -2.03 -24.65
CA HIS A 520 -33.95 -2.31 -24.82
C HIS A 520 -33.63 -3.72 -25.36
N ILE A 521 -34.55 -4.68 -25.24
CA ILE A 521 -34.32 -6.08 -25.64
C ILE A 521 -34.09 -6.24 -27.15
N SER A 522 -34.82 -5.48 -27.97
CA SER A 522 -34.70 -5.49 -29.43
C SER A 522 -33.31 -5.06 -29.89
N THR A 523 -32.73 -4.08 -29.19
CA THR A 523 -31.37 -3.60 -29.45
C THR A 523 -30.36 -4.70 -29.13
N ILE A 524 -30.45 -5.33 -27.97
CA ILE A 524 -29.49 -6.39 -27.57
C ILE A 524 -29.58 -7.62 -28.48
N LEU A 525 -30.79 -8.07 -28.81
CA LEU A 525 -31.00 -9.19 -29.73
C LEU A 525 -30.42 -8.88 -31.11
N LEU A 526 -30.60 -7.66 -31.63
CA LEU A 526 -30.00 -7.25 -32.89
C LEU A 526 -28.47 -7.32 -32.84
N HIS A 527 -27.84 -6.88 -31.75
CA HIS A 527 -26.39 -6.95 -31.59
C HIS A 527 -25.89 -8.40 -31.49
N LEU A 528 -26.57 -9.26 -30.73
CA LEU A 528 -26.24 -10.70 -30.64
C LEU A 528 -26.38 -11.42 -31.99
N ILE A 529 -27.46 -11.16 -32.72
CA ILE A 529 -27.70 -11.74 -34.05
C ILE A 529 -26.64 -11.27 -35.05
N THR A 530 -26.21 -10.01 -34.96
CA THR A 530 -25.14 -9.47 -35.83
C THR A 530 -23.78 -10.09 -35.52
N LEU A 531 -23.52 -10.51 -34.27
CA LEU A 531 -22.30 -11.23 -33.89
C LEU A 531 -22.26 -12.67 -34.39
N LEU A 532 -23.43 -13.32 -34.49
CA LEU A 532 -23.56 -14.72 -34.94
C LEU A 532 -23.52 -14.86 -36.47
N ARG A 533 -23.70 -13.77 -37.20
CA ARG A 533 -23.55 -13.69 -38.67
C ARG A 533 -22.09 -13.43 -39.03
#